data_AF-A0A1C5Y2S6-F1
#
_entry.id   AF-A0A1C5Y2S6-F1
#
_cell.length_a   1.000
_cell.length_b   1.000
_cell.length_c   1.000
_cell.angle_alpha   90.00
_cell.angle_beta   90.00
_cell.angle_gamma   90.00
#
_symmetry.space_group_name_H-M   'P 1'
#
loop_
_entity.id
_entity.type
_entity.pdbx_description
1 polymer ?
#
loop_
_entity_poly.entity_id
_entity_poly.type
_entity_poly.pdbx_seq_one_letter_code
_entity_poly.pdbx_strand_id
1 'polypeptide(L)'
;MKKGIKIIIYFVGIIVILAAVFYLSLFYVTNCKKIDCDVSVSPNQNYELTLQQIGEPDWPFGSVSGRLVLVGNNRKIVQADFELRNDGASISDVCNA
;
A
#
# COMPACT_ATOMS: atom_id res chain seq x y z
N MET A 1 -29.13 34.09 -9.87
CA MET A 1 -28.14 34.08 -8.77
C MET A 1 -27.20 35.27 -8.93
N LYS A 2 -27.02 36.11 -7.89
CA LYS A 2 -26.08 37.24 -7.94
C LYS A 2 -24.68 36.72 -8.32
N LYS A 3 -23.94 37.43 -9.19
CA LYS A 3 -22.64 36.99 -9.73
C LYS A 3 -21.66 36.56 -8.62
N GLY A 4 -21.67 37.25 -7.47
CA GLY A 4 -20.84 36.90 -6.31
C GLY A 4 -21.13 35.53 -5.69
N ILE A 5 -22.40 35.09 -5.65
CA ILE A 5 -22.77 33.79 -5.07
C ILE A 5 -22.23 32.64 -5.93
N LYS A 6 -22.24 32.80 -7.27
CA LYS A 6 -21.67 31.79 -8.18
C LYS A 6 -20.16 31.61 -7.98
N ILE A 7 -19.45 32.72 -7.75
CA ILE A 7 -17.99 32.70 -7.52
C ILE A 7 -17.68 31.95 -6.22
N ILE A 8 -18.41 32.25 -5.13
CA ILE A 8 -18.22 31.57 -3.84
C ILE A 8 -18.44 30.06 -3.96
N ILE A 9 -19.52 29.64 -4.62
CA ILE A 9 -19.82 28.21 -4.81
C ILE A 9 -18.71 27.51 -5.61
N TYR A 10 -18.14 28.17 -6.62
CA TYR A 10 -17.04 27.62 -7.40
C TYR A 10 -15.78 27.38 -6.56
N PHE A 11 -15.38 28.36 -5.73
CA PHE A 11 -14.24 28.20 -4.83
C PHE A 11 -14.44 27.10 -3.79
N VAL A 12 -15.64 27.02 -3.19
CA VAL A 12 -15.98 25.94 -2.26
C VAL A 12 -15.90 24.58 -2.96
N GLY A 13 -16.41 24.48 -4.19
CA GLY A 13 -16.32 23.26 -4.98
C GLY A 13 -14.87 22.81 -5.22
N ILE A 14 -13.97 23.73 -5.59
CA ILE A 14 -12.55 23.43 -5.78
C ILE A 14 -11.92 22.92 -4.48
N ILE A 15 -12.18 23.59 -3.36
CA ILE A 15 -11.62 23.20 -2.06
C ILE A 15 -12.07 21.78 -1.68
N VAL A 16 -13.35 21.45 -1.92
CA VAL A 16 -13.88 20.10 -1.65
C VAL A 16 -13.22 19.05 -2.53
N ILE A 17 -13.02 19.33 -3.82
CA ILE A 17 -12.34 18.40 -4.74
C ILE A 17 -10.90 18.17 -4.29
N LEU A 18 -10.16 19.23 -3.96
CA LEU A 18 -8.78 19.11 -3.49
C LEU A 18 -8.69 18.29 -2.19
N ALA A 19 -9.59 18.54 -1.24
CA ALA A 19 -9.65 17.77 0.00
C ALA A 19 -9.97 16.29 -0.26
N ALA A 20 -10.88 15.99 -1.19
CA ALA A 20 -11.21 14.62 -1.57
C ALA A 20 -10.02 13.90 -2.21
N VAL A 21 -9.32 14.55 -3.16
CA VAL A 21 -8.11 13.99 -3.80
C VAL A 21 -7.02 13.73 -2.76
N PHE A 22 -6.80 14.66 -1.83
CA PHE A 22 -5.83 14.49 -0.75
C PHE A 22 -6.19 13.32 0.18
N TYR A 23 -7.45 13.22 0.58
CA TYR A 23 -7.93 12.09 1.39
C TYR A 23 -7.74 10.75 0.66
N LEU A 24 -8.08 10.69 -0.63
CA LEU A 24 -7.96 9.47 -1.43
C LEU A 24 -6.50 9.03 -1.58
N SER A 25 -5.58 9.98 -1.74
CA SER A 25 -4.14 9.70 -1.84
C SER A 25 -3.55 9.22 -0.51
N LEU A 26 -3.96 9.80 0.62
CA LEU A 26 -3.59 9.26 1.94
C LEU A 26 -4.14 7.84 2.12
N PHE A 27 -5.41 7.61 1.81
CA PHE A 27 -6.05 6.31 1.91
C PHE A 27 -5.32 5.24 1.08
N TYR A 28 -4.95 5.58 -0.16
CA TYR A 28 -4.19 4.71 -1.05
C TYR A 28 -2.84 4.32 -0.44
N VAL A 29 -2.07 5.30 0.06
CA VAL A 29 -0.75 5.05 0.69
C VAL A 29 -0.86 4.21 1.96
N THR A 30 -1.89 4.41 2.77
CA THR A 30 -2.00 3.71 4.06
C THR A 30 -2.59 2.31 3.96
N ASN A 31 -3.58 2.11 3.07
CA ASN A 31 -4.40 0.90 3.04
C ASN A 31 -4.22 0.08 1.76
N CYS A 32 -4.17 0.71 0.58
CA CYS A 32 -4.05 -0.02 -0.68
C CYS A 32 -2.60 -0.42 -1.00
N LYS A 33 -1.63 0.33 -0.45
CA LYS A 33 -0.19 0.06 -0.63
C LYS A 33 0.30 -1.15 0.18
N LYS A 34 -0.53 -2.00 0.75
CA LYS A 34 -0.08 -3.17 1.53
C LYS A 34 -0.92 -4.37 1.20
N ILE A 35 -0.31 -5.38 0.61
CA ILE A 35 -0.96 -6.62 0.19
C ILE A 35 -0.18 -7.76 0.85
N ASP A 36 -0.86 -8.60 1.63
CA ASP A 36 -0.26 -9.82 2.18
C ASP A 36 -0.20 -10.86 1.05
N CYS A 37 1.01 -11.20 0.62
CA CYS A 37 1.28 -12.12 -0.48
C CYS A 37 1.38 -13.57 0.00
N ASP A 38 1.97 -13.80 1.17
CA ASP A 38 2.13 -15.13 1.76
C ASP A 38 2.27 -15.06 3.28
N VAL A 39 1.94 -16.15 3.96
CA VAL A 39 2.04 -16.30 5.42
C VAL A 39 2.66 -17.66 5.75
N SER A 40 3.78 -17.63 6.48
CA SER A 40 4.44 -18.82 6.99
C SER A 40 4.35 -18.89 8.52
N VAL A 41 3.85 -20.00 9.04
CA VAL A 41 3.72 -20.23 10.49
C VAL A 41 4.80 -21.20 10.95
N SER A 42 5.51 -20.82 12.01
CA SER A 42 6.51 -21.68 12.64
C SER A 42 5.91 -23.01 13.15
N PRO A 43 6.69 -24.12 13.17
CA PRO A 43 6.19 -25.42 13.63
C PRO A 43 5.65 -25.43 15.07
N ASN A 44 6.17 -24.54 15.92
CA ASN A 44 5.72 -24.39 17.30
C ASN A 44 4.55 -23.40 17.46
N GLN A 45 4.03 -22.85 16.36
CA GLN A 45 2.91 -21.91 16.29
C GLN A 45 3.12 -20.58 17.05
N ASN A 46 4.34 -20.31 17.53
CA ASN A 46 4.61 -19.12 18.33
C ASN A 46 4.97 -17.90 17.47
N TYR A 47 5.35 -18.15 16.22
CA TYR A 47 5.77 -17.14 15.25
C TYR A 47 5.06 -17.30 13.91
N GLU A 48 4.72 -16.17 13.32
CA GLU A 48 4.15 -16.00 12.00
C GLU A 48 4.99 -15.00 11.21
N LEU A 49 5.36 -15.34 9.98
CA LEU A 49 6.08 -14.48 9.06
C LEU A 49 5.16 -14.16 7.88
N THR A 50 4.81 -12.89 7.73
CA THR A 50 4.01 -12.40 6.60
C THR A 50 4.92 -11.75 5.57
N LEU A 51 4.79 -12.18 4.31
CA LEU A 51 5.34 -11.50 3.15
C LEU A 51 4.31 -10.51 2.63
N GLN A 52 4.69 -9.23 2.54
CA GLN A 52 3.83 -8.16 2.07
C GLN A 52 4.43 -7.47 0.86
N GLN A 53 3.60 -7.18 -0.14
CA GLN A 53 3.90 -6.21 -1.18
C GLN A 53 3.50 -4.81 -0.72
N ILE A 54 4.43 -3.87 -0.86
CA ILE A 54 4.26 -2.48 -0.48
C ILE A 54 4.06 -1.61 -1.74
N GLY A 55 2.83 -1.60 -2.25
CA GLY A 55 2.42 -0.77 -3.38
C GLY A 55 2.45 -1.51 -4.69
N GLU A 56 2.52 -0.76 -5.78
CA GLU A 56 2.59 -1.31 -7.13
C GLU A 56 4.04 -1.28 -7.63
N PRO A 57 4.42 -2.18 -8.55
CA PRO A 57 5.70 -2.08 -9.24
C PRO A 57 5.83 -0.74 -9.98
N ASP A 58 7.04 -0.17 -9.99
CA ASP A 58 7.30 1.09 -10.68
C ASP A 58 7.07 0.93 -12.20
N TRP A 59 6.40 1.90 -12.83
CA TRP A 59 6.15 1.86 -14.28
C TRP A 59 7.41 2.26 -15.08
N PRO A 60 7.72 1.64 -16.24
CA PRO A 60 6.95 0.60 -16.94
C PRO A 60 7.26 -0.85 -16.52
N PHE A 61 8.48 -1.12 -16.03
CA PHE A 61 8.97 -2.46 -15.66
C PHE A 61 9.96 -2.37 -14.49
N GLY A 62 9.64 -1.53 -13.52
CA GLY A 62 10.49 -1.22 -12.39
C GLY A 62 10.33 -2.21 -11.23
N SER A 63 11.04 -1.90 -10.17
CA SER A 63 11.03 -2.65 -8.92
C SER A 63 9.72 -2.53 -8.16
N VAL A 64 9.46 -3.49 -7.28
CA VAL A 64 8.38 -3.43 -6.29
C VAL A 64 8.97 -3.49 -4.89
N SER A 65 8.45 -2.65 -3.99
CA SER A 65 8.84 -2.71 -2.57
C SER A 65 8.16 -3.90 -1.90
N GLY A 66 8.93 -4.69 -1.16
CA GLY A 66 8.45 -5.79 -0.34
C GLY A 66 8.74 -5.56 1.13
N ARG A 67 8.02 -6.29 1.99
CA ARG A 67 8.18 -6.24 3.44
C ARG A 67 7.96 -7.61 4.05
N LEU A 68 8.87 -8.01 4.92
CA LEU A 68 8.71 -9.16 5.80
C LEU A 68 8.33 -8.67 7.19
N VAL A 69 7.23 -9.20 7.74
CA VAL A 69 6.76 -8.92 9.10
C VAL A 69 6.79 -10.19 9.91
N LEU A 70 7.65 -10.24 10.93
CA LEU A 70 7.67 -11.33 11.91
C LEU A 70 6.81 -10.93 13.11
N VAL A 71 5.78 -11.71 13.37
CA VAL A 71 4.90 -11.63 14.54
C VAL A 71 5.20 -12.82 15.44
N GLY A 72 5.27 -12.60 16.75
CA GLY A 72 5.29 -13.71 17.70
C GLY A 72 4.52 -13.34 18.96
N ASN A 73 3.84 -14.31 19.55
CA ASN A 73 2.88 -14.09 20.64
C ASN A 73 1.89 -12.95 20.32
N ASN A 74 1.39 -12.90 19.08
CA ASN A 74 0.49 -11.87 18.54
C ASN A 74 1.03 -10.42 18.62
N ARG A 75 2.35 -10.25 18.73
CA ARG A 75 3.00 -8.94 18.69
C ARG A 75 4.02 -8.92 17.57
N LYS A 76 4.03 -7.83 16.81
CA LYS A 76 5.07 -7.60 15.80
C LYS A 76 6.42 -7.49 16.50
N ILE A 77 7.36 -8.34 16.09
CA ILE A 77 8.71 -8.42 16.66
C ILE A 77 9.69 -7.69 15.74
N VAL A 78 9.68 -8.02 14.45
CA VAL A 78 10.65 -7.50 13.48
C VAL A 78 9.94 -7.15 12.18
N GLN A 79 10.44 -6.11 11.52
CA GLN A 79 10.12 -5.77 10.13
C GLN A 79 11.42 -5.64 9.36
N ALA A 80 11.46 -6.22 8.16
CA ALA A 80 12.50 -5.97 7.18
C ALA A 80 11.87 -5.53 5.86
N ASP A 81 12.27 -4.37 5.35
CA ASP A 81 11.86 -3.88 4.04
C ASP A 81 12.90 -4.31 2.98
N PHE A 82 12.45 -4.64 1.78
CA PHE A 82 13.30 -5.01 0.66
C PHE A 82 12.72 -4.53 -0.67
N GLU A 83 13.48 -4.70 -1.74
CA GLU A 83 13.06 -4.36 -3.10
C GLU A 83 13.21 -5.59 -3.99
N LEU A 84 12.16 -5.94 -4.73
CA LEU A 84 12.17 -7.03 -5.70
C LEU A 84 12.21 -6.45 -7.11
N ARG A 85 13.18 -6.89 -7.91
CA ARG A 85 13.35 -6.49 -9.31
C ARG A 85 12.90 -7.65 -10.19
N ASN A 86 11.62 -7.63 -10.58
CA ASN A 86 10.97 -8.69 -11.34
C ASN A 86 10.23 -8.12 -12.56
N ASP A 87 10.90 -7.29 -13.36
CA ASP A 87 10.37 -6.71 -14.61
C ASP A 87 8.96 -6.08 -14.51
N GLY A 88 8.69 -5.37 -13.41
CA GLY A 88 7.38 -4.75 -13.17
C GLY A 88 6.29 -5.71 -12.72
N ALA A 89 6.62 -6.97 -12.39
CA ALA A 89 5.67 -7.92 -11.82
C ALA A 89 5.50 -7.69 -10.30
N SER A 90 4.29 -7.97 -9.83
CA SER A 90 3.97 -8.02 -8.40
C SER A 90 4.70 -9.19 -7.70
N ILE A 91 4.86 -9.06 -6.38
CA ILE A 91 5.36 -10.13 -5.51
C ILE A 91 4.29 -11.21 -5.41
N SER A 92 4.66 -12.45 -5.72
CA SER A 92 3.81 -13.64 -5.57
C SER A 92 4.58 -14.78 -4.89
N ASP A 93 3.84 -15.65 -4.25
CA ASP A 93 4.28 -16.96 -3.73
C ASP A 93 4.50 -17.98 -4.87
N VAL A 94 3.89 -17.76 -6.02
CA VAL A 94 4.06 -18.62 -7.21
C VAL A 94 5.37 -18.30 -7.92
N CYS A 95 6.27 -19.28 -7.97
CA CYS A 95 7.40 -19.29 -8.89
C CYS A 95 6.92 -19.80 -10.27
N ASN A 96 6.63 -18.89 -11.20
CA ASN A 96 6.47 -19.26 -12.61
C ASN A 96 7.87 -19.29 -13.24
N ALA A 97 8.41 -20.49 -13.42
CA ALA A 97 9.67 -20.75 -14.12
C ALA A 97 9.48 -20.79 -15.64
#